data_AF-A0A1X3JH12-F1
#
_entry.id   AF-A0A1X3JH12-F1
#
_cell.length_a   1.000
_cell.length_b   1.000
_cell.length_c   1.000
_cell.angle_alpha   90.00
_cell.angle_beta   90.00
_cell.angle_gamma   90.00
#
_symmetry.space_group_name_H-M   'P 1'
#
loop_
_entity.id
_entity.type
_entity.pdbx_description
1 polymer ?
#
loop_
_entity_poly.entity_id
_entity_poly.type
_entity_poly.pdbx_seq_one_letter_code
_entity_poly.pdbx_strand_id
1 'polypeptide(L)'
;MINDKSFNIENIISDIFKETRLKISKDDPVLSIILMHEKILEHALTQLKNSNQIATERLSHDISSIRDAINALPDAIDEKTSELQHAAVALHDEFQESKGEIKGSLEEARINATEKLAESAKELQLNITKVAEKTTETIESANKIISAIDTNLAEINKKALANYVNDIRSLEKKGESISKNIDTAINNAFKSSVKSFKFYCGAALFISTVLQFTMWGFFLYKLLT
;
A
#
# COMPACT_ATOMS: atom_id res chain seq x y z
N MET A 1 97.32 -20.96 -34.82
CA MET A 1 98.67 -20.67 -35.36
C MET A 1 98.50 -19.92 -36.67
N ILE A 2 98.50 -18.59 -36.61
CA ILE A 2 98.71 -17.76 -37.81
C ILE A 2 100.21 -17.68 -37.96
N ASN A 3 100.70 -18.09 -39.12
CA ASN A 3 102.12 -18.13 -39.44
C ASN A 3 102.61 -16.68 -39.53
N ASP A 4 103.30 -16.18 -38.51
CA ASP A 4 104.02 -14.90 -38.52
C ASP A 4 105.19 -15.02 -39.52
N LYS A 5 104.87 -15.05 -40.81
CA LYS A 5 105.85 -14.64 -41.81
C LYS A 5 105.88 -13.12 -41.74
N SER A 6 106.72 -12.61 -40.83
CA SER A 6 107.02 -11.18 -40.79
C SER A 6 107.32 -10.71 -42.22
N PHE A 7 106.60 -9.69 -42.67
CA PHE A 7 106.80 -9.08 -43.99
C PHE A 7 108.27 -8.65 -44.13
N ASN A 8 109.07 -9.48 -44.82
CA ASN A 8 110.50 -9.24 -44.94
C ASN A 8 110.75 -8.42 -46.20
N ILE A 9 110.88 -7.11 -45.99
CA ILE A 9 111.15 -6.10 -47.03
C ILE A 9 112.36 -6.50 -47.89
N GLU A 10 113.38 -7.14 -47.30
CA GLU A 10 114.59 -7.53 -48.03
C GLU A 10 114.34 -8.69 -48.99
N ASN A 11 113.44 -9.62 -48.62
CA ASN A 11 113.01 -10.69 -49.51
C ASN A 11 112.22 -10.12 -50.70
N ILE A 12 111.34 -9.16 -50.46
CA ILE A 12 110.54 -8.52 -51.52
C ILE A 12 111.43 -7.72 -52.48
N ILE A 13 112.37 -6.93 -51.95
CA ILE A 13 113.35 -6.19 -52.76
C ILE A 13 114.20 -7.17 -53.59
N SER A 14 114.67 -8.25 -52.97
CA SER A 14 115.42 -9.31 -53.64
C SER A 14 114.60 -9.94 -54.77
N ASP A 15 113.35 -10.27 -54.53
CA ASP A 15 112.52 -10.99 -55.49
C ASP A 15 112.06 -10.08 -56.64
N ILE A 16 111.75 -8.81 -56.35
CA ILE A 16 111.51 -7.79 -57.39
C ILE A 16 112.76 -7.62 -58.26
N PHE A 17 113.95 -7.54 -57.66
CA PHE A 17 115.20 -7.43 -58.42
C PHE A 17 115.48 -8.70 -59.25
N LYS A 18 115.19 -9.89 -58.73
CA LYS A 18 115.37 -11.16 -59.47
C LYS A 18 114.45 -11.24 -60.69
N GLU A 19 113.18 -10.89 -60.54
CA GLU A 19 112.16 -11.01 -61.59
C GLU A 19 112.18 -9.87 -62.60
N THR A 20 112.46 -8.64 -62.15
CA THR A 20 112.32 -7.44 -63.00
C THR A 20 113.65 -6.76 -63.33
N ARG A 21 114.76 -7.15 -62.66
CA ARG A 21 116.08 -6.49 -62.71
C ARG A 21 116.07 -5.01 -62.27
N LEU A 22 114.96 -4.50 -61.76
CA LEU A 22 114.84 -3.14 -61.24
C LEU A 22 115.44 -3.06 -59.83
N LYS A 23 116.41 -2.15 -59.63
CA LYS A 23 117.01 -1.88 -58.33
C LYS A 23 116.11 -0.91 -57.56
N ILE A 24 115.27 -1.45 -56.70
CA ILE A 24 114.46 -0.68 -55.76
C ILE A 24 115.15 -0.62 -54.39
N SER A 25 114.95 0.50 -53.70
CA SER A 25 115.45 0.72 -52.33
C SER A 25 114.31 0.53 -51.32
N LYS A 26 114.66 0.43 -50.03
CA LYS A 26 113.70 0.49 -48.92
C LYS A 26 112.89 1.80 -48.94
N ASP A 27 113.46 2.87 -49.49
CA ASP A 27 112.84 4.19 -49.61
C ASP A 27 112.09 4.40 -50.93
N ASP A 28 111.87 3.34 -51.73
CA ASP A 28 111.09 3.44 -52.95
C ASP A 28 109.63 3.80 -52.62
N PRO A 29 109.03 4.81 -53.30
CA PRO A 29 107.67 5.25 -53.02
C PRO A 29 106.64 4.12 -53.23
N VAL A 30 106.86 3.21 -54.18
CA VAL A 30 105.94 2.08 -54.43
C VAL A 30 105.98 1.09 -53.28
N LEU A 31 107.18 0.78 -52.78
CA LEU A 31 107.36 -0.14 -51.64
C LEU A 31 106.80 0.46 -50.34
N SER A 32 106.95 1.77 -50.16
CA SER A 32 106.36 2.52 -49.05
C SER A 32 104.84 2.47 -49.06
N ILE A 33 104.23 2.59 -50.24
CA ILE A 33 102.77 2.47 -50.42
C ILE A 33 102.29 1.06 -50.07
N ILE A 34 103.00 0.02 -50.51
CA ILE A 34 102.63 -1.38 -50.21
C ILE A 34 102.67 -1.64 -48.69
N LEU A 35 103.74 -1.20 -48.01
CA LEU A 35 103.87 -1.32 -46.56
C LEU A 35 102.80 -0.54 -45.80
N MET A 36 102.42 0.64 -46.29
CA MET A 36 101.34 1.42 -45.70
C MET A 36 99.98 0.70 -45.83
N HIS A 37 99.68 0.11 -46.98
CA HIS A 37 98.45 -0.66 -47.19
C HIS A 37 98.39 -1.91 -46.31
N GLU A 38 99.50 -2.62 -46.14
CA GLU A 38 99.57 -3.77 -45.23
C GLU A 38 99.25 -3.36 -43.79
N LYS A 39 99.86 -2.28 -43.29
CA LYS A 39 99.55 -1.76 -41.94
C LYS A 39 98.09 -1.33 -41.80
N ILE A 40 97.51 -0.71 -42.83
CA ILE A 40 96.08 -0.34 -42.84
C ILE A 40 95.21 -1.61 -42.76
N LEU A 41 95.56 -2.66 -43.52
CA LEU A 41 94.84 -3.94 -43.51
C LEU A 41 94.95 -4.65 -42.16
N GLU A 42 96.14 -4.72 -41.56
CA GLU A 42 96.34 -5.29 -40.22
C GLU A 42 95.54 -4.53 -39.17
N HIS A 43 95.54 -3.20 -39.24
CA HIS A 43 94.78 -2.37 -38.33
C HIS A 43 93.26 -2.61 -38.49
N ALA A 44 92.76 -2.64 -39.72
CA ALA A 44 91.35 -2.91 -40.01
C ALA A 44 90.92 -4.32 -39.57
N LEU A 45 91.75 -5.34 -39.82
CA LEU A 45 91.50 -6.72 -39.37
C LEU A 45 91.49 -6.83 -37.84
N THR A 46 92.38 -6.10 -37.16
CA THR A 46 92.41 -6.05 -35.69
C THR A 46 91.16 -5.38 -35.13
N GLN A 47 90.73 -4.26 -35.71
CA GLN A 47 89.48 -3.59 -35.32
C GLN A 47 88.25 -4.48 -35.56
N LEU A 48 88.17 -5.15 -36.71
CA LEU A 48 87.10 -6.10 -37.02
C LEU A 48 87.06 -7.26 -36.03
N LYS A 49 88.22 -7.83 -35.69
CA LYS A 49 88.33 -8.91 -34.70
C LYS A 49 87.82 -8.45 -33.33
N ASN A 50 88.23 -7.27 -32.87
CA ASN A 50 87.79 -6.71 -31.60
C ASN A 50 86.28 -6.43 -31.60
N SER A 51 85.75 -5.85 -32.68
CA SER A 51 84.32 -5.58 -32.82
C SER A 51 83.49 -6.87 -32.81
N ASN A 52 83.94 -7.91 -33.50
CA ASN A 52 83.27 -9.22 -33.49
C ASN A 52 83.32 -9.90 -32.13
N GLN A 53 84.43 -9.77 -31.40
CA GLN A 53 84.52 -10.28 -30.03
C GLN A 53 83.49 -9.59 -29.13
N ILE A 54 83.42 -8.26 -29.14
CA ILE A 54 82.45 -7.50 -28.35
C ILE A 54 81.01 -7.88 -28.72
N ALA A 55 80.72 -8.03 -30.02
CA ALA A 55 79.40 -8.43 -30.49
C ALA A 55 79.02 -9.85 -30.00
N THR A 56 79.98 -10.77 -30.02
CA THR A 56 79.76 -12.16 -29.58
C THR A 56 79.54 -12.24 -28.07
N GLU A 57 80.28 -11.47 -27.28
CA GLU A 57 80.12 -11.40 -25.82
C GLU A 57 78.74 -10.83 -25.45
N ARG A 58 78.29 -9.76 -26.12
CA ARG A 58 76.94 -9.20 -25.94
C ARG A 58 75.85 -10.20 -26.29
N LEU A 59 75.95 -10.85 -27.45
CA LEU A 59 75.01 -11.89 -27.87
C LEU A 59 74.94 -13.03 -26.85
N SER A 60 76.08 -13.47 -26.32
CA SER A 60 76.12 -14.52 -25.31
C SER A 60 75.44 -14.09 -24.01
N HIS A 61 75.64 -12.83 -23.58
CA HIS A 61 74.98 -12.27 -22.41
C HIS A 61 73.45 -12.18 -22.60
N ASP A 62 73.00 -11.68 -23.74
CA ASP A 62 71.58 -11.53 -24.05
C ASP A 62 70.88 -12.89 -24.12
N ILE A 63 71.53 -13.89 -24.74
CA ILE A 63 71.03 -15.27 -24.79
C ILE A 63 70.92 -15.86 -23.38
N SER A 64 71.90 -15.61 -22.50
CA SER A 64 71.83 -16.06 -21.10
C SER A 64 70.66 -15.41 -20.37
N SER A 65 70.50 -14.10 -20.51
CA SER A 65 69.42 -13.34 -19.87
C SER A 65 68.04 -13.83 -20.34
N ILE A 66 67.89 -14.11 -21.63
CA ILE A 66 66.66 -14.68 -22.19
C ILE A 66 66.41 -16.09 -21.62
N ARG A 67 67.44 -16.92 -21.52
CA ARG A 67 67.31 -18.27 -20.95
C ARG A 67 66.86 -18.21 -19.49
N ASP A 68 67.45 -17.32 -18.70
CA ASP A 68 67.09 -17.16 -17.28
C ASP A 68 65.63 -16.70 -17.14
N ALA A 69 65.20 -15.75 -17.98
CA ALA A 69 63.80 -15.31 -18.02
C ALA A 69 62.84 -16.44 -18.44
N ILE A 70 63.20 -17.25 -19.44
CA ILE A 70 62.40 -18.41 -19.86
C ILE A 70 62.29 -19.44 -18.74
N ASN A 71 63.38 -19.70 -18.02
CA ASN A 71 63.39 -20.66 -16.92
C ASN A 71 62.56 -20.19 -15.71
N ALA A 72 62.35 -18.88 -15.53
CA ALA A 72 61.52 -18.32 -14.46
C ALA A 72 60.02 -18.30 -14.80
N LEU A 73 59.64 -18.47 -16.07
CA LEU A 73 58.23 -18.44 -16.49
C LEU A 73 57.35 -19.53 -15.85
N PRO A 74 57.77 -20.81 -15.76
CA PRO A 74 56.95 -21.86 -15.16
C PRO A 74 56.57 -21.55 -13.72
N ASP A 75 57.52 -21.14 -12.90
CA ASP A 75 57.28 -20.80 -11.49
C ASP A 75 56.29 -19.64 -11.35
N ALA A 76 56.43 -18.60 -12.19
CA ALA A 76 55.50 -17.47 -12.20
C ALA A 76 54.08 -17.87 -12.66
N ILE A 77 53.98 -18.79 -13.63
CA ILE A 77 52.69 -19.34 -14.09
C ILE A 77 52.04 -20.18 -12.99
N ASP A 78 52.81 -21.02 -12.31
CA ASP A 78 52.33 -21.88 -11.23
C ASP A 78 51.85 -21.04 -10.03
N GLU A 79 52.62 -20.00 -9.64
CA GLU A 79 52.23 -19.05 -8.60
C GLU A 79 50.90 -18.37 -8.96
N LYS A 80 50.77 -17.83 -10.17
CA LYS A 80 49.53 -17.15 -10.60
C LYS A 80 48.35 -18.11 -10.73
N THR A 81 48.60 -19.34 -11.14
CA THR A 81 47.56 -20.38 -11.21
C THR A 81 47.08 -20.75 -9.81
N SER A 82 47.99 -20.87 -8.85
CA SER A 82 47.66 -21.14 -7.44
C SER A 82 46.88 -19.98 -6.83
N GLU A 83 47.30 -18.73 -7.03
CA GLU A 83 46.56 -17.53 -6.60
C GLU A 83 45.13 -17.50 -7.15
N LEU A 84 44.98 -17.75 -8.46
CA LEU A 84 43.67 -17.82 -9.11
C LEU A 84 42.79 -18.93 -8.54
N GLN A 85 43.37 -20.09 -8.27
CA GLN A 85 42.63 -21.21 -7.68
C GLN A 85 42.16 -20.89 -6.26
N HIS A 86 43.01 -20.26 -5.43
CA HIS A 86 42.62 -19.82 -4.10
C HIS A 86 41.51 -18.77 -4.13
N ALA A 87 41.61 -17.78 -5.04
CA ALA A 87 40.59 -16.76 -5.21
C ALA A 87 39.24 -17.38 -5.65
N ALA A 88 39.27 -18.36 -6.55
CA ALA A 88 38.07 -19.05 -7.01
C ALA A 88 37.38 -19.85 -5.88
N VAL A 89 38.16 -20.51 -5.01
CA VAL A 89 37.62 -21.22 -3.84
C VAL A 89 37.01 -20.24 -2.84
N ALA A 90 37.72 -19.15 -2.51
CA ALA A 90 37.22 -18.13 -1.60
C ALA A 90 35.89 -17.53 -2.08
N LEU A 91 35.80 -17.18 -3.38
CA LEU A 91 34.56 -16.69 -3.98
C LEU A 91 33.43 -17.72 -3.95
N HIS A 92 33.75 -19.01 -4.11
CA HIS A 92 32.76 -20.07 -4.02
C HIS A 92 32.19 -20.20 -2.60
N ASP A 93 33.06 -20.18 -1.60
CA ASP A 93 32.68 -20.29 -0.19
C ASP A 93 31.83 -19.09 0.26
N GLU A 94 32.25 -17.87 -0.08
CA GLU A 94 31.51 -16.64 0.19
C GLU A 94 30.12 -16.67 -0.47
N PHE A 95 30.02 -17.20 -1.69
CA PHE A 95 28.73 -17.37 -2.36
C PHE A 95 27.82 -18.38 -1.65
N GLN A 96 28.35 -19.52 -1.16
CA GLN A 96 27.53 -20.49 -0.43
C GLN A 96 27.07 -19.95 0.93
N GLU A 97 27.93 -19.23 1.64
CA GLU A 97 27.59 -18.58 2.91
C GLU A 97 26.47 -17.56 2.70
N SER A 98 26.65 -16.61 1.77
CA SER A 98 25.64 -15.61 1.45
C SER A 98 24.29 -16.23 1.03
N LYS A 99 24.34 -17.30 0.23
CA LYS A 99 23.13 -18.06 -0.14
C LYS A 99 22.44 -18.69 1.07
N GLY A 100 23.21 -19.20 2.03
CA GLY A 100 22.72 -19.75 3.29
C GLY A 100 22.04 -18.68 4.15
N GLU A 101 22.69 -17.54 4.34
CA GLU A 101 22.18 -16.40 5.13
C GLU A 101 20.88 -15.83 4.54
N ILE A 102 20.83 -15.64 3.22
CA ILE A 102 19.64 -15.13 2.53
C ILE A 102 18.48 -16.12 2.71
N LYS A 103 18.74 -17.42 2.56
CA LYS A 103 17.72 -18.45 2.75
C LYS A 103 17.20 -18.49 4.19
N GLY A 104 18.09 -18.38 5.18
CA GLY A 104 17.73 -18.32 6.60
C GLY A 104 16.89 -17.09 6.92
N SER A 105 17.35 -15.91 6.50
CA SER A 105 16.67 -14.62 6.72
C SER A 105 15.28 -14.59 6.07
N LEU A 106 15.16 -15.14 4.86
CA LEU A 106 13.88 -15.24 4.16
C LEU A 106 12.90 -16.16 4.90
N GLU A 107 13.38 -17.28 5.42
CA GLU A 107 12.56 -18.23 6.17
C GLU A 107 12.08 -17.63 7.49
N GLU A 108 12.96 -16.94 8.23
CA GLU A 108 12.58 -16.21 9.45
C GLU A 108 11.55 -15.11 9.17
N ALA A 109 11.74 -14.32 8.11
CA ALA A 109 10.79 -13.29 7.70
C ALA A 109 9.42 -13.90 7.35
N ARG A 110 9.42 -15.05 6.67
CA ARG A 110 8.18 -15.78 6.32
C ARG A 110 7.45 -16.27 7.57
N ILE A 111 8.15 -16.87 8.52
CA ILE A 111 7.56 -17.35 9.78
C ILE A 111 6.96 -16.18 10.56
N ASN A 112 7.72 -15.12 10.78
CA ASN A 112 7.27 -13.94 11.52
C ASN A 112 6.05 -13.26 10.86
N ALA A 113 6.06 -13.13 9.54
CA ALA A 113 4.91 -12.58 8.81
C ALA A 113 3.66 -13.47 8.95
N THR A 114 3.84 -14.79 8.90
CA THR A 114 2.73 -15.75 9.06
C THR A 114 2.15 -15.70 10.46
N GLU A 115 2.99 -15.63 11.50
CA GLU A 115 2.57 -15.49 12.89
C GLU A 115 1.82 -14.19 13.14
N LYS A 116 2.34 -13.05 12.66
CA LYS A 116 1.67 -11.75 12.78
C LYS A 116 0.30 -11.73 12.07
N LEU A 117 0.22 -12.36 10.90
CA LEU A 117 -1.03 -12.46 10.16
C LEU A 117 -2.04 -13.33 10.92
N ALA A 118 -1.60 -14.47 11.47
CA ALA A 118 -2.44 -15.36 12.25
C ALA A 118 -2.97 -14.69 13.53
N GLU A 119 -2.13 -13.92 14.24
CA GLU A 119 -2.54 -13.18 15.42
C GLU A 119 -3.52 -12.06 15.08
N SER A 120 -3.24 -11.29 14.02
CA SER A 120 -4.16 -10.24 13.53
C SER A 120 -5.52 -10.83 13.13
N ALA A 121 -5.54 -12.01 12.51
CA ALA A 121 -6.77 -12.69 12.14
C ALA A 121 -7.58 -13.13 13.38
N LYS A 122 -6.91 -13.63 14.44
CA LYS A 122 -7.58 -13.97 15.71
C LYS A 122 -8.15 -12.73 16.39
N GLU A 123 -7.40 -11.65 16.46
CA GLU A 123 -7.86 -10.40 17.07
C GLU A 123 -9.07 -9.83 16.31
N LEU A 124 -9.04 -9.85 14.97
CA LEU A 124 -10.16 -9.44 14.15
C LEU A 124 -11.39 -10.32 14.41
N GLN A 125 -11.21 -11.64 14.49
CA GLN A 125 -12.31 -12.56 14.78
C GLN A 125 -12.95 -12.28 16.15
N LEU A 126 -12.13 -12.01 17.18
CA LEU A 126 -12.62 -11.65 18.52
C LEU A 126 -13.43 -10.35 18.49
N ASN A 127 -12.91 -9.33 17.78
CA ASN A 127 -13.58 -8.04 17.66
C ASN A 127 -14.92 -8.15 16.92
N ILE A 128 -14.97 -8.95 15.84
CA ILE A 128 -16.22 -9.24 15.12
C ILE A 128 -17.24 -9.90 16.05
N THR A 129 -16.84 -10.92 16.81
CA THR A 129 -17.73 -11.59 17.76
C THR A 129 -18.29 -10.61 18.80
N LYS A 130 -17.43 -9.75 19.38
CA LYS A 130 -17.86 -8.75 20.37
C LYS A 130 -18.84 -7.72 19.80
N VAL A 131 -18.63 -7.30 18.56
CA VAL A 131 -19.56 -6.40 17.86
C VAL A 131 -20.89 -7.09 17.60
N ALA A 132 -20.87 -8.37 17.21
CA ALA A 132 -22.08 -9.15 17.00
C ALA A 132 -22.90 -9.28 18.29
N GLU A 133 -22.27 -9.64 19.41
CA GLU A 133 -22.91 -9.72 20.74
C GLU A 133 -23.57 -8.39 21.13
N LYS A 134 -22.83 -7.29 21.06
CA LYS A 134 -23.35 -5.96 21.40
C LYS A 134 -24.50 -5.52 20.49
N THR A 135 -24.45 -5.91 19.22
CA THR A 135 -25.53 -5.65 18.26
C THR A 135 -26.79 -6.43 18.65
N THR A 136 -26.65 -7.71 19.01
CA THR A 136 -27.76 -8.54 19.49
C THR A 136 -28.39 -7.97 20.76
N GLU A 137 -27.59 -7.56 21.75
CA GLU A 137 -28.09 -6.91 22.98
C GLU A 137 -28.86 -5.62 22.68
N THR A 138 -28.36 -4.82 21.73
CA THR A 138 -29.01 -3.58 21.30
C THR A 138 -30.35 -3.88 20.62
N ILE A 139 -30.41 -4.88 19.75
CA ILE A 139 -31.65 -5.32 19.10
C ILE A 139 -32.66 -5.82 20.13
N GLU A 140 -32.23 -6.62 21.10
CA GLU A 140 -33.11 -7.12 22.16
C GLU A 140 -33.68 -5.97 23.00
N SER A 141 -32.84 -5.00 23.35
CA SER A 141 -33.25 -3.80 24.09
C SER A 141 -34.25 -2.96 23.30
N ALA A 142 -34.00 -2.75 22.00
CA ALA A 142 -34.93 -2.04 21.11
C ALA A 142 -36.28 -2.77 21.01
N ASN A 143 -36.28 -4.11 20.89
CA ASN A 143 -37.50 -4.90 20.84
C ASN A 143 -38.32 -4.80 22.14
N LYS A 144 -37.67 -4.77 23.31
CA LYS A 144 -38.35 -4.52 24.59
C LYS A 144 -39.02 -3.14 24.63
N ILE A 145 -38.35 -2.10 24.12
CA ILE A 145 -38.91 -0.76 24.04
C ILE A 145 -40.11 -0.73 23.10
N ILE A 146 -40.01 -1.34 21.91
CA ILE A 146 -41.12 -1.42 20.95
C ILE A 146 -42.33 -2.11 21.58
N SER A 147 -42.13 -3.26 22.23
CA SER A 147 -43.21 -3.98 22.91
C SER A 147 -43.88 -3.15 24.03
N ALA A 148 -43.09 -2.38 24.79
CA ALA A 148 -43.62 -1.46 25.80
C ALA A 148 -44.43 -0.32 25.17
N ILE A 149 -43.97 0.24 24.05
CA ILE A 149 -44.70 1.26 23.29
C ILE A 149 -46.05 0.69 22.80
N ASP A 150 -46.05 -0.50 22.21
CA ASP A 150 -47.27 -1.14 21.70
C ASP A 150 -48.29 -1.37 22.83
N THR A 151 -47.82 -1.83 23.99
CA THR A 151 -48.67 -2.05 25.17
C THR A 151 -49.27 -0.75 25.70
N ASN A 152 -48.44 0.30 25.84
CA ASN A 152 -48.88 1.62 26.29
C ASN A 152 -49.88 2.24 25.30
N LEU A 153 -49.64 2.11 24.00
CA LEU A 153 -50.55 2.59 22.96
C LEU A 153 -51.92 1.91 23.06
N ALA A 154 -51.94 0.58 23.26
CA ALA A 154 -53.18 -0.16 23.46
C ALA A 154 -53.95 0.30 24.70
N GLU A 155 -53.25 0.56 25.81
CA GLU A 155 -53.87 1.08 27.03
C GLU A 155 -54.44 2.49 26.86
N ILE A 156 -53.68 3.39 26.22
CA ILE A 156 -54.13 4.76 25.89
C ILE A 156 -55.39 4.70 25.04
N ASN A 157 -55.40 3.88 23.98
CA ASN A 157 -56.56 3.72 23.10
C ASN A 157 -57.78 3.18 23.86
N LYS A 158 -57.59 2.16 24.72
CA LYS A 158 -58.67 1.62 25.56
C LYS A 158 -59.24 2.67 26.51
N LYS A 159 -58.37 3.45 27.16
CA LYS A 159 -58.77 4.52 28.09
C LYS A 159 -59.49 5.65 27.38
N ALA A 160 -58.99 6.08 26.22
CA ALA A 160 -59.62 7.10 25.39
C ALA A 160 -61.02 6.65 24.96
N LEU A 161 -61.16 5.41 24.46
CA LEU A 161 -62.45 4.85 24.08
C LEU A 161 -63.43 4.79 25.27
N ALA A 162 -62.97 4.34 26.43
CA ALA A 162 -63.79 4.29 27.64
C ALA A 162 -64.29 5.69 28.07
N ASN A 163 -63.43 6.70 27.98
CA ASN A 163 -63.80 8.09 28.27
C ASN A 163 -64.88 8.58 27.29
N TYR A 164 -64.68 8.39 25.97
CA TYR A 164 -65.67 8.77 24.97
C TYR A 164 -67.03 8.10 25.20
N VAL A 165 -67.04 6.80 25.53
CA VAL A 165 -68.28 6.07 25.84
C VAL A 165 -68.97 6.64 27.08
N ASN A 166 -68.20 6.98 28.12
CA ASN A 166 -68.77 7.59 29.34
C ASN A 166 -69.32 8.99 29.08
N ASP A 167 -68.65 9.80 28.27
CA ASP A 167 -69.12 11.13 27.87
C ASP A 167 -70.43 11.06 27.10
N ILE A 168 -70.53 10.15 26.11
CA ILE A 168 -71.77 9.89 25.36
C ILE A 168 -72.89 9.48 26.31
N ARG A 169 -72.64 8.54 27.23
CA ARG A 169 -73.65 8.09 28.21
C ARG A 169 -74.08 9.23 29.14
N SER A 170 -73.18 10.14 29.50
CA SER A 170 -73.51 11.31 30.32
C SER A 170 -74.42 12.30 29.58
N LEU A 171 -74.18 12.48 28.27
CA LEU A 171 -75.00 13.32 27.40
C LEU A 171 -76.38 12.71 27.18
N GLU A 172 -76.47 11.39 26.99
CA GLU A 172 -77.73 10.66 26.89
C GLU A 172 -78.59 10.85 28.13
N LYS A 173 -78.02 10.68 29.34
CA LYS A 173 -78.72 10.95 30.61
C LYS A 173 -79.19 12.40 30.75
N LYS A 174 -78.37 13.37 30.31
CA LYS A 174 -78.79 14.79 30.28
C LYS A 174 -79.95 14.99 29.31
N GLY A 175 -79.91 14.37 28.13
CA GLY A 175 -80.99 14.37 27.15
C GLY A 175 -82.29 13.81 27.71
N GLU A 176 -82.23 12.65 28.39
CA GLU A 176 -83.39 12.06 29.08
C GLU A 176 -83.95 12.99 30.16
N SER A 177 -83.09 13.61 30.97
CA SER A 177 -83.52 14.56 32.00
C SER A 177 -84.18 15.79 31.40
N ILE A 178 -83.65 16.33 30.30
CA ILE A 178 -84.25 17.46 29.57
C ILE A 178 -85.61 17.06 29.02
N SER A 179 -85.70 15.89 28.37
CA SER A 179 -86.94 15.35 27.83
C SER A 179 -88.02 15.24 28.91
N LYS A 180 -87.70 14.61 30.04
CA LYS A 180 -88.61 14.47 31.19
C LYS A 180 -89.05 15.83 31.77
N ASN A 181 -88.14 16.79 31.85
CA ASN A 181 -88.46 18.14 32.33
C ASN A 181 -89.40 18.87 31.37
N ILE A 182 -89.18 18.74 30.05
CA ILE A 182 -90.06 19.29 29.01
C ILE A 182 -91.45 18.64 29.11
N ASP A 183 -91.53 17.31 29.18
CA ASP A 183 -92.80 16.59 29.31
C ASP A 183 -93.58 17.04 30.55
N THR A 184 -92.87 17.20 31.68
CA THR A 184 -93.47 17.67 32.94
C THR A 184 -93.98 19.11 32.81
N ALA A 185 -93.19 20.00 32.19
CA ALA A 185 -93.57 21.39 31.96
C ALA A 185 -94.78 21.51 31.03
N ILE A 186 -94.80 20.74 29.93
CA ILE A 186 -95.93 20.66 28.98
C ILE A 186 -97.18 20.18 29.72
N ASN A 187 -97.08 19.09 30.48
CA ASN A 187 -98.22 18.53 31.19
C ASN A 187 -98.77 19.51 32.26
N ASN A 188 -97.88 20.19 32.99
CA ASN A 188 -98.27 21.22 33.96
C ASN A 188 -98.94 22.43 33.30
N ALA A 189 -98.40 22.92 32.18
CA ALA A 189 -98.98 24.01 31.41
C ALA A 189 -100.36 23.62 30.85
N PHE A 190 -100.49 22.40 30.30
CA PHE A 190 -101.75 21.87 29.81
C PHE A 190 -102.78 21.75 30.94
N LYS A 191 -102.40 21.20 32.10
CA LYS A 191 -103.28 21.09 33.28
C LYS A 191 -103.74 22.46 33.79
N SER A 192 -102.84 23.45 33.82
CA SER A 192 -103.16 24.83 34.19
C SER A 192 -104.13 25.49 33.20
N SER A 193 -103.90 25.29 31.90
CA SER A 193 -104.77 25.77 30.84
C SER A 193 -106.17 25.15 30.93
N VAL A 194 -106.26 23.82 31.09
CA VAL A 194 -107.54 23.11 31.29
C VAL A 194 -108.28 23.62 32.53
N LYS A 195 -107.57 23.88 33.63
CA LYS A 195 -108.18 24.44 34.84
C LYS A 195 -108.75 25.84 34.59
N SER A 196 -107.99 26.69 33.90
CA SER A 196 -108.42 28.04 33.54
C SER A 196 -109.62 28.00 32.59
N PHE A 197 -109.59 27.15 31.58
CA PHE A 197 -110.70 26.92 30.66
C PHE A 197 -111.97 26.47 31.40
N LYS A 198 -111.87 25.49 32.31
CA LYS A 198 -112.99 25.06 33.15
C LYS A 198 -113.54 26.21 34.00
N PHE A 199 -112.69 27.06 34.55
CA PHE A 199 -113.11 28.24 35.29
C PHE A 199 -113.86 29.24 34.40
N TYR A 200 -113.34 29.57 33.21
CA TYR A 200 -114.00 30.47 32.27
C TYR A 200 -115.35 29.92 31.77
N CYS A 201 -115.42 28.63 31.41
CA CYS A 201 -116.69 28.00 31.04
C CYS A 201 -117.68 27.98 32.20
N GLY A 202 -117.22 27.66 33.41
CA GLY A 202 -118.06 27.72 34.61
C GLY A 202 -118.59 29.12 34.89
N ALA A 203 -117.73 30.14 34.80
CA ALA A 203 -118.12 31.53 34.94
C ALA A 203 -119.11 31.96 33.84
N ALA A 204 -118.88 31.57 32.59
CA ALA A 204 -119.80 31.86 31.48
C ALA A 204 -121.17 31.21 31.66
N LEU A 205 -121.21 29.95 32.12
CA LEU A 205 -122.46 29.27 32.46
C LEU A 205 -123.19 29.94 33.63
N PHE A 206 -122.45 30.37 34.65
CA PHE A 206 -123.00 31.09 35.81
C PHE A 206 -123.58 32.46 35.39
N ILE A 207 -122.84 33.22 34.60
CA ILE A 207 -123.30 34.51 34.03
C ILE A 207 -124.53 34.29 33.15
N SER A 208 -124.54 33.25 32.31
CA SER A 208 -125.68 32.88 31.48
C SER A 208 -126.92 32.53 32.31
N THR A 209 -126.76 31.76 33.38
CA THR A 209 -127.88 31.42 34.29
C THR A 209 -128.40 32.66 35.02
N VAL A 210 -127.52 33.53 35.51
CA VAL A 210 -127.94 34.81 36.12
C VAL A 210 -128.71 35.67 35.12
N LEU A 211 -128.22 35.81 33.88
CA LEU A 211 -128.91 36.51 32.81
C LEU A 211 -130.29 35.90 32.53
N GLN A 212 -130.39 34.57 32.43
CA GLN A 212 -131.66 33.88 32.28
C GLN A 212 -132.61 34.19 33.45
N PHE A 213 -132.16 34.09 34.71
CA PHE A 213 -132.97 34.42 35.88
C PHE A 213 -133.43 35.89 35.89
N THR A 214 -132.57 36.84 35.52
CA THR A 214 -132.96 38.25 35.41
C THR A 214 -133.97 38.49 34.28
N MET A 215 -133.82 37.79 33.15
CA MET A 215 -134.79 37.85 32.04
C MET A 215 -136.13 37.21 32.43
N TRP A 216 -136.13 36.07 33.13
CA TRP A 216 -137.35 35.46 33.68
C TRP A 216 -138.01 36.35 34.73
N GLY A 217 -137.24 36.99 35.61
CA GLY A 217 -137.74 37.95 36.59
C GLY A 217 -138.35 39.19 35.94
N PHE A 218 -137.73 39.71 34.88
CA PHE A 218 -138.30 40.81 34.08
C PHE A 218 -139.57 40.38 33.33
N PHE A 219 -139.60 39.17 32.78
CA PHE A 219 -140.76 38.62 32.09
C PHE A 219 -141.96 38.43 33.04
N LEU A 220 -141.72 37.93 34.26
CA LEU A 220 -142.74 37.82 35.32
C LEU A 220 -143.23 39.19 35.79
N TYR A 221 -142.32 40.16 35.95
CA TYR A 221 -142.69 41.55 36.29
C TYR A 221 -143.60 42.19 35.24
N LYS A 222 -143.33 41.96 33.94
CA LYS A 222 -144.15 42.42 32.81
C LYS A 222 -145.50 41.69 32.65
N LEU A 223 -145.70 40.56 33.32
CA LEU A 223 -146.96 39.79 33.32
C LEU A 223 -147.87 40.14 34.50
N LEU A 224 -147.30 40.73 35.55
CA LEU A 224 -147.99 41.17 36.78
C LEU A 224 -148.25 42.69 36.82
N THR A 225 -147.88 43.41 35.75
CA THR A 225 -148.16 44.85 35.53
C THR A 225 -148.73 45.05 34.15
#